data_AF-A0A6A7LL72-F1
#
_entry.id   AF-A0A6A7LL72-F1
#
_cell.length_a   1.000
_cell.length_b   1.000
_cell.length_c   1.000
_cell.angle_alpha   90.00
_cell.angle_beta   90.00
_cell.angle_gamma   90.00
#
_symmetry.space_group_name_H-M   'P 1'
#
loop_
_entity.id
_entity.type
_entity.pdbx_description
1 polymer ?
#
loop_
_entity_poly.entity_id
_entity_poly.type
_entity_poly.pdbx_seq_one_letter_code
_entity_poly.pdbx_strand_id
1 'polypeptide(L)'
;SAYIIAAAVMTPIGGKLSAVGLVGGAAIIQNFGWQATFLAILPVTITLWLMIVRFVRIKSPESMEHGIEDGNDNALKDRTIDIKGTLALAATIIAFLAGISFLEDTNSDSAVYQVAGLFTASGVSLAIFIVIEKRTHSPLLDFKLMTSKSFLLPTIILMLVFMSIFMVYLTIPVMVRSPEPLGFGGDAIAVASVQLPFMIVLLVGTIMSGFILNKVKNTKLMLIGIVISTAGFFVLLNFHSTEN
;
A
#
# COMPACT_ATOMS: atom_id res chain seq x y z
N SER A 1 -16.87 -17.81 6.65
CA SER A 1 -16.30 -18.86 5.78
C SER A 1 -15.91 -18.32 4.40
N ALA A 2 -16.83 -17.75 3.61
CA ALA A 2 -16.55 -17.21 2.27
C ALA A 2 -15.52 -16.05 2.22
N TYR A 3 -15.49 -15.16 3.22
CA TYR A 3 -14.52 -14.05 3.28
C TYR A 3 -13.07 -14.54 3.46
N ILE A 4 -12.87 -15.62 4.22
CA ILE A 4 -11.54 -16.22 4.45
C ILE A 4 -11.07 -16.94 3.17
N ILE A 5 -11.98 -17.59 2.45
CA ILE A 5 -11.69 -18.25 1.17
C ILE A 5 -11.36 -17.20 0.09
N ALA A 6 -12.11 -16.09 0.03
CA ALA A 6 -11.83 -14.99 -0.89
C ALA A 6 -10.50 -14.30 -0.58
N ALA A 7 -10.20 -14.03 0.70
CA ALA A 7 -8.91 -13.49 1.11
C ALA A 7 -7.76 -14.47 0.78
N ALA A 8 -7.93 -15.77 1.05
CA ALA A 8 -6.94 -16.82 0.79
C ALA A 8 -6.74 -17.13 -0.69
N VAL A 9 -7.70 -16.81 -1.57
CA VAL A 9 -7.54 -16.92 -3.03
C VAL A 9 -6.96 -15.64 -3.63
N MET A 10 -7.31 -14.46 -3.09
CA MET A 10 -6.81 -13.18 -3.60
C MET A 10 -5.34 -12.88 -3.25
N THR A 11 -4.84 -13.30 -2.09
CA THR A 11 -3.43 -13.07 -1.70
C THR A 11 -2.42 -13.82 -2.59
N PRO A 12 -2.59 -15.11 -2.89
CA PRO A 12 -1.68 -15.85 -3.79
C PRO A 12 -1.69 -15.34 -5.23
N ILE A 13 -2.83 -14.84 -5.72
CA ILE A 13 -2.96 -14.28 -7.07
C ILE A 13 -2.17 -12.97 -7.16
N GLY A 14 -2.26 -12.10 -6.14
CA GLY A 14 -1.52 -10.84 -6.09
C GLY A 14 0.00 -11.01 -6.10
N GLY A 15 0.54 -11.97 -5.34
CA GLY A 15 1.99 -12.17 -5.32
C GLY A 15 2.56 -12.90 -6.55
N LYS A 16 1.79 -13.81 -7.18
CA LYS A 16 2.18 -14.41 -8.47
C LYS A 16 2.24 -13.36 -9.58
N LEU A 17 1.27 -12.44 -9.59
CA LEU A 17 1.24 -11.32 -10.54
C LEU A 17 2.44 -10.38 -10.34
N SER A 18 2.86 -10.15 -9.10
CA SER A 18 3.99 -9.28 -8.79
C SER A 18 5.34 -9.84 -9.27
N ALA A 19 5.62 -11.13 -9.07
CA ALA A 19 6.87 -11.75 -9.54
C ALA A 19 6.94 -11.82 -11.07
N VAL A 20 5.86 -12.24 -11.74
CA VAL A 20 5.77 -12.28 -13.21
C VAL A 20 5.83 -10.87 -13.80
N GLY A 21 5.18 -9.90 -13.15
CA GLY A 21 5.21 -8.50 -13.54
C GLY A 21 6.60 -7.86 -13.41
N LEU A 22 7.38 -8.23 -12.40
CA LEU A 22 8.75 -7.73 -12.23
C LEU A 22 9.66 -8.21 -13.37
N VAL A 23 9.64 -9.51 -13.69
CA VAL A 23 10.46 -10.09 -14.77
C VAL A 23 10.00 -9.58 -16.13
N GLY A 24 8.68 -9.58 -16.38
CA GLY A 24 8.09 -9.06 -17.61
C GLY A 24 8.39 -7.57 -17.80
N GLY A 25 8.25 -6.77 -16.75
CA GLY A 25 8.58 -5.35 -16.75
C GLY A 25 10.05 -5.08 -17.04
N ALA A 26 10.96 -5.83 -16.41
CA ALA A 26 12.39 -5.72 -16.67
C ALA A 26 12.75 -6.06 -18.13
N ALA A 27 12.16 -7.13 -18.69
CA ALA A 27 12.35 -7.49 -20.09
C ALA A 27 11.84 -6.40 -21.04
N ILE A 28 10.70 -5.76 -20.73
CA ILE A 28 10.16 -4.64 -21.51
C ILE A 28 11.11 -3.43 -21.44
N ILE A 29 11.57 -3.07 -20.23
CA ILE A 29 12.49 -1.94 -20.06
C ILE A 29 13.80 -2.17 -20.81
N GLN A 30 14.33 -3.39 -20.78
CA GLN A 30 15.57 -3.74 -21.45
C GLN A 30 15.46 -3.66 -22.97
N ASN A 31 14.38 -4.15 -23.56
CA ASN A 31 14.24 -4.27 -25.02
C ASN A 31 13.57 -3.05 -25.68
N PHE A 32 12.65 -2.38 -24.96
CA PHE A 32 11.78 -1.34 -25.52
C PHE A 32 11.82 -0.01 -24.74
N GLY A 33 12.63 0.07 -23.69
CA GLY A 33 12.76 1.26 -22.84
C GLY A 33 11.66 1.37 -21.77
N TRP A 34 11.85 2.32 -20.85
CA TRP A 34 10.93 2.50 -19.71
C TRP A 34 9.53 2.95 -20.15
N GLN A 35 9.42 3.69 -21.25
CA GLN A 35 8.15 4.19 -21.79
C GLN A 35 7.22 3.05 -22.21
N ALA A 36 7.79 1.94 -22.70
CA ALA A 36 7.02 0.79 -23.15
C ALA A 36 6.27 0.08 -22.02
N THR A 37 6.67 0.28 -20.76
CA THR A 37 5.92 -0.26 -19.60
C THR A 37 4.51 0.33 -19.50
N PHE A 38 4.35 1.62 -19.83
CA PHE A 38 3.04 2.29 -19.87
C PHE A 38 2.16 1.77 -21.00
N LEU A 39 2.74 1.49 -22.18
CA LEU A 39 1.99 0.92 -23.30
C LEU A 39 1.62 -0.55 -23.05
N ALA A 40 2.51 -1.32 -22.41
CA ALA A 40 2.28 -2.73 -22.12
C ALA A 40 1.15 -2.96 -21.10
N ILE A 41 0.92 -2.04 -20.17
CA ILE A 41 -0.16 -2.17 -19.19
C ILE A 41 -1.54 -1.84 -19.77
N LEU A 42 -1.63 -1.00 -20.81
CA LEU A 42 -2.89 -0.63 -21.47
C LEU A 42 -3.73 -1.81 -21.99
N PRO A 43 -3.20 -2.76 -22.78
CA PRO A 43 -4.01 -3.89 -23.24
C PRO A 43 -4.48 -4.77 -22.09
N VAL A 44 -3.68 -4.92 -21.04
CA VAL A 44 -4.03 -5.70 -19.84
C VAL A 44 -5.18 -5.04 -19.08
N THR A 45 -5.12 -3.72 -18.86
CA THR A 45 -6.18 -2.98 -18.17
C THR A 45 -7.47 -2.94 -18.97
N ILE A 46 -7.41 -2.74 -20.30
CA ILE A 46 -8.58 -2.80 -21.19
C ILE A 46 -9.22 -4.19 -21.15
N THR A 47 -8.42 -5.25 -21.22
CA THR A 47 -8.92 -6.64 -21.18
C THR A 47 -9.60 -6.94 -19.84
N LEU A 48 -8.99 -6.54 -18.72
CA LEU A 48 -9.59 -6.69 -17.40
C LEU A 48 -10.89 -5.89 -17.27
N TRP A 49 -10.91 -4.64 -17.73
CA TRP A 49 -12.10 -3.80 -17.72
C TRP A 49 -13.24 -4.41 -18.54
N LEU A 50 -12.94 -4.87 -19.77
CA LEU A 50 -13.89 -5.59 -20.61
C LEU A 50 -14.38 -6.87 -19.95
N MET A 51 -13.49 -7.63 -19.30
CA MET A 51 -13.87 -8.84 -18.57
C MET A 51 -14.83 -8.52 -17.42
N ILE A 52 -14.56 -7.45 -16.65
CA ILE A 52 -15.44 -7.00 -15.57
C ILE A 52 -16.80 -6.62 -16.14
N VAL A 53 -16.86 -5.76 -17.16
CA VAL A 53 -18.13 -5.32 -17.78
C VAL A 53 -18.90 -6.50 -18.39
N ARG A 54 -18.20 -7.48 -18.96
CA ARG A 54 -18.82 -8.59 -19.69
C ARG A 54 -19.27 -9.75 -18.80
N PHE A 55 -18.54 -10.04 -17.72
CA PHE A 55 -18.76 -11.19 -16.84
C PHE A 55 -19.34 -10.82 -15.48
N VAL A 56 -19.00 -9.66 -14.93
CA VAL A 56 -19.57 -9.16 -13.68
C VAL A 56 -20.84 -8.40 -14.01
N ARG A 57 -21.88 -9.13 -14.43
CA ARG A 57 -23.25 -8.65 -14.26
C ARG A 57 -23.53 -8.69 -12.77
N ILE A 58 -23.31 -7.56 -12.11
CA ILE A 58 -23.83 -7.33 -10.77
C ILE A 58 -25.35 -7.45 -10.94
N LYS A 59 -25.90 -8.61 -10.58
CA LYS A 59 -27.34 -8.70 -10.34
C LYS A 59 -27.55 -7.74 -9.18
N SER A 60 -28.10 -6.56 -9.46
CA SER A 60 -28.43 -5.59 -8.42
C SER A 60 -29.10 -6.36 -7.28
N PRO A 61 -28.73 -6.10 -6.01
CA PRO A 61 -29.39 -6.72 -4.87
C PRO A 61 -30.83 -6.19 -4.69
N GLU A 62 -31.54 -5.82 -5.76
CA GLU A 62 -32.97 -5.47 -5.73
C GLU A 62 -33.87 -6.70 -5.57
N SER A 63 -33.34 -7.92 -5.73
CA SER A 63 -34.18 -9.14 -5.69
C SER A 63 -34.14 -9.90 -4.36
N MET A 64 -33.53 -9.35 -3.30
CA MET A 64 -33.61 -9.94 -1.95
C MET A 64 -34.44 -9.10 -0.96
N GLU A 65 -35.11 -8.05 -1.44
CA GLU A 65 -35.98 -7.17 -0.65
C GLU A 65 -37.46 -7.37 -1.00
N HIS A 66 -37.88 -8.63 -1.20
CA HIS A 66 -39.29 -8.97 -1.44
C HIS A 66 -39.77 -10.15 -0.60
N GLY A 67 -39.32 -10.22 0.65
CA GLY A 67 -39.68 -11.31 1.55
C GLY A 67 -39.76 -10.99 3.03
N ILE A 68 -39.72 -9.72 3.45
CA ILE A 68 -40.06 -9.33 4.83
C ILE A 68 -40.78 -7.98 4.77
N GLU A 69 -42.11 -8.04 4.56
CA GLU A 69 -43.02 -7.02 5.08
C GLU A 69 -42.98 -7.10 6.61
N ASP A 70 -42.14 -6.29 7.26
CA ASP A 70 -42.48 -5.71 8.56
C ASP A 70 -41.56 -4.52 8.86
N GLY A 71 -42.17 -3.40 9.22
CA GLY A 71 -41.67 -2.06 8.93
C GLY A 71 -40.38 -1.64 9.62
N ASN A 72 -39.50 -0.99 8.85
CA ASN A 72 -38.73 0.19 9.25
C ASN A 72 -37.95 0.76 8.04
N ASP A 73 -38.64 1.44 7.13
CA ASP A 73 -38.08 2.02 5.90
C ASP A 73 -37.05 3.16 6.14
N ASN A 74 -36.75 3.48 7.40
CA ASN A 74 -35.77 4.50 7.77
C ASN A 74 -34.34 3.94 7.93
N ALA A 75 -34.15 2.62 8.02
CA ALA A 75 -32.84 2.03 8.32
C ALA A 75 -31.87 2.00 7.12
N LEU A 76 -32.38 2.01 5.89
CA LEU A 76 -31.55 1.97 4.67
C LEU A 76 -31.11 3.36 4.18
N LYS A 77 -31.77 4.43 4.65
CA LYS A 77 -31.49 5.81 4.23
C LYS A 77 -30.38 6.49 5.05
N ASP A 78 -29.91 5.86 6.13
CA ASP A 78 -29.09 6.51 7.17
C ASP A 78 -27.57 6.18 7.08
N ARG A 79 -27.12 5.52 6.01
CA ARG A 79 -25.69 5.46 5.66
C ARG A 79 -25.32 6.62 4.74
N THR A 80 -25.57 7.85 5.18
CA THR A 80 -25.06 9.02 4.47
C THR A 80 -23.56 9.09 4.70
N ILE A 81 -22.76 8.79 3.68
CA ILE A 81 -21.30 9.00 3.69
C ILE A 81 -21.06 10.46 4.05
N ASP A 82 -20.18 10.74 5.02
CA ASP A 82 -19.80 12.11 5.35
C ASP A 82 -18.93 12.69 4.23
N ILE A 83 -19.59 13.21 3.19
CA ILE A 83 -18.95 13.83 2.03
C ILE A 83 -18.11 15.04 2.46
N LYS A 84 -18.55 15.78 3.49
CA LYS A 84 -17.85 16.98 3.98
C LYS A 84 -16.56 16.60 4.68
N GLY A 85 -16.62 15.64 5.61
CA GLY A 85 -15.44 15.07 6.27
C GLY A 85 -14.48 14.45 5.27
N THR A 86 -14.99 13.67 4.32
CA THR A 86 -14.18 13.02 3.27
C THR A 86 -13.44 14.04 2.42
N LEU A 87 -14.12 15.10 1.98
CA LEU A 87 -13.52 16.15 1.16
C LEU A 87 -12.47 16.95 1.95
N ALA A 88 -12.76 17.29 3.21
CA ALA A 88 -11.81 17.98 4.08
C ALA A 88 -10.55 17.14 4.32
N LEU A 89 -10.70 15.84 4.59
CA LEU A 89 -9.57 14.92 4.75
C LEU A 89 -8.76 14.79 3.46
N ALA A 90 -9.42 14.66 2.31
CA ALA A 90 -8.76 14.60 1.01
C ALA A 90 -7.95 15.88 0.74
N ALA A 91 -8.54 17.06 0.99
CA ALA A 91 -7.86 18.34 0.85
C ALA A 91 -6.64 18.44 1.79
N THR A 92 -6.74 17.96 3.04
CA THR A 92 -5.63 17.90 3.98
C THR A 92 -4.47 17.06 3.44
N ILE A 93 -4.76 15.85 2.95
CA ILE A 93 -3.74 14.92 2.43
C ILE A 93 -3.09 15.50 1.17
N ILE A 94 -3.88 16.03 0.24
CA ILE A 94 -3.37 16.64 -1.00
C ILE A 94 -2.45 17.82 -0.69
N ALA A 95 -2.88 18.74 0.18
CA ALA A 95 -2.08 19.90 0.56
C ALA A 95 -0.80 19.51 1.30
N PHE A 96 -0.88 18.52 2.20
CA PHE A 96 0.28 18.00 2.93
C PHE A 96 1.30 17.38 1.98
N LEU A 97 0.84 16.50 1.10
CA LEU A 97 1.69 15.78 0.17
C LEU A 97 2.31 16.72 -0.86
N ALA A 98 1.54 17.69 -1.36
CA ALA A 98 2.07 18.77 -2.19
C ALA A 98 3.15 19.58 -1.45
N GLY A 99 2.92 19.90 -0.16
CA GLY A 99 3.92 20.57 0.67
C GLY A 99 5.25 19.82 0.74
N ILE A 100 5.21 18.49 0.88
CA ILE A 100 6.41 17.64 0.83
C ILE A 100 7.03 17.64 -0.56
N SER A 101 6.25 17.47 -1.63
CA SER A 101 6.77 17.45 -3.00
C SER A 101 7.50 18.74 -3.39
N PHE A 102 6.97 19.90 -3.00
CA PHE A 102 7.59 21.20 -3.31
C PHE A 102 8.74 21.56 -2.36
N LEU A 103 8.86 20.89 -1.21
CA LEU A 103 9.97 21.11 -0.28
C LEU A 103 11.33 20.76 -0.91
N GLU A 104 11.35 19.80 -1.83
CA GLU A 104 12.58 19.37 -2.53
C GLU A 104 13.16 20.47 -3.45
N ASP A 105 12.32 21.39 -3.95
CA ASP A 105 12.69 22.41 -4.93
C ASP A 105 12.80 23.83 -4.34
N THR A 106 13.13 23.94 -3.03
CA THR A 106 13.12 25.22 -2.28
C THR A 106 14.31 26.12 -2.60
N ASN A 107 14.76 26.20 -3.85
CA ASN A 107 15.92 27.00 -4.27
C ASN A 107 15.61 28.52 -4.38
N SER A 108 14.35 28.93 -4.21
CA SER A 108 13.89 30.32 -4.35
C SER A 108 13.20 30.81 -3.07
N ASP A 109 13.41 32.08 -2.69
CA ASP A 109 12.73 32.69 -1.52
C ASP A 109 11.20 32.63 -1.63
N SER A 110 10.64 32.72 -2.84
CA SER A 110 9.21 32.57 -3.11
C SER A 110 8.69 31.14 -2.87
N ALA A 111 9.53 30.12 -3.05
CA ALA A 111 9.17 28.73 -2.83
C ALA A 111 8.97 28.43 -1.33
N VAL A 112 9.73 29.11 -0.45
CA VAL A 112 9.57 28.99 1.00
C VAL A 112 8.17 29.43 1.43
N TYR A 113 7.67 30.57 0.92
CA TYR A 113 6.32 31.05 1.22
C TYR A 113 5.24 30.12 0.66
N GLN A 114 5.46 29.53 -0.51
CA GLN A 114 4.54 28.57 -1.11
C GLN A 114 4.42 27.28 -0.29
N VAL A 115 5.57 26.72 0.13
CA VAL A 115 5.62 25.51 0.97
C VAL A 115 4.99 25.78 2.34
N ALA A 116 5.32 26.89 2.98
CA ALA A 116 4.70 27.30 4.23
C ALA A 116 3.18 27.48 4.09
N GLY A 117 2.73 28.06 2.97
CA GLY A 117 1.31 28.18 2.62
C GLY A 117 0.61 26.82 2.50
N LEU A 118 1.23 25.85 1.85
CA LEU A 118 0.69 24.48 1.69
C LEU A 118 0.59 23.75 3.04
N PHE A 119 1.63 23.82 3.89
CA PHE A 119 1.57 23.24 5.23
C PHE A 119 0.53 23.93 6.12
N THR A 120 0.41 25.25 6.02
CA THR A 120 -0.62 26.01 6.74
C THR A 120 -2.02 25.63 6.26
N ALA A 121 -2.24 25.54 4.95
CA ALA A 121 -3.50 25.11 4.36
C ALA A 121 -3.87 23.68 4.78
N SER A 122 -2.89 22.77 4.81
CA SER A 122 -3.09 21.41 5.30
C SER A 122 -3.50 21.39 6.78
N GLY A 123 -2.79 22.16 7.63
CA GLY A 123 -3.10 22.26 9.06
C GLY A 123 -4.50 22.84 9.32
N VAL A 124 -4.88 23.89 8.59
CA VAL A 124 -6.23 24.49 8.66
C VAL A 124 -7.29 23.49 8.19
N SER A 125 -7.07 22.81 7.06
CA SER A 125 -7.98 21.79 6.53
C SER A 125 -8.13 20.62 7.52
N LEU A 126 -7.05 20.19 8.17
CA LEU A 126 -7.08 19.16 9.20
C LEU A 126 -7.89 19.59 10.42
N ALA A 127 -7.73 20.83 10.88
CA ALA A 127 -8.51 21.37 11.98
C ALA A 127 -10.01 21.43 11.62
N ILE A 128 -10.34 21.87 10.40
CA ILE A 128 -11.71 21.87 9.88
C ILE A 128 -12.27 20.45 9.85
N PHE A 129 -11.50 19.48 9.33
CA PHE A 129 -11.88 18.07 9.32
C PHE A 129 -12.20 17.58 10.73
N ILE A 130 -11.31 17.79 11.72
CA ILE A 130 -11.54 17.37 13.12
C ILE A 130 -12.80 18.01 13.70
N VAL A 131 -13.09 19.27 13.39
CA VAL A 131 -14.30 19.96 13.88
C VAL A 131 -15.56 19.40 13.23
N ILE A 132 -15.55 19.11 11.94
CA ILE A 132 -16.67 18.47 11.22
C ILE A 132 -16.92 17.08 11.81
N GLU A 133 -15.85 16.29 11.94
CA GLU A 133 -15.86 14.90 12.37
C GLU A 133 -16.38 14.74 13.81
N LYS A 134 -16.05 15.68 14.69
CA LYS A 134 -16.59 15.69 16.07
C LYS A 134 -18.07 16.04 16.14
N ARG A 135 -18.65 16.63 15.08
CA ARG A 135 -20.04 17.07 15.03
C ARG A 135 -20.94 16.11 14.23
N THR A 136 -20.38 15.13 13.52
CA THR A 136 -21.14 14.16 12.73
C THR A 136 -21.54 12.93 13.56
N HIS A 137 -22.73 12.41 13.30
CA HIS A 137 -23.30 11.26 14.01
C HIS A 137 -22.63 9.93 13.61
N SER A 138 -22.14 9.86 12.37
CA SER A 138 -21.44 8.70 11.81
C SER A 138 -20.02 9.13 11.38
N PRO A 139 -19.06 9.23 12.33
CA PRO A 139 -17.70 9.63 12.01
C PRO A 139 -17.01 8.60 11.11
N LEU A 140 -16.28 9.10 10.11
CA LEU A 140 -15.29 8.39 9.30
C LEU A 140 -14.11 7.86 10.13
N LEU A 141 -13.67 8.61 11.14
CA LEU A 141 -12.56 8.25 12.02
C LEU A 141 -12.96 8.27 13.51
N ASP A 142 -12.89 7.10 14.13
CA ASP A 142 -12.99 6.98 15.58
C ASP A 142 -11.65 7.36 16.24
N PHE A 143 -11.53 8.62 16.66
CA PHE A 143 -10.34 9.14 17.34
C PHE A 143 -9.99 8.38 18.63
N LYS A 144 -10.98 7.79 19.32
CA LYS A 144 -10.77 7.03 20.56
C LYS A 144 -10.09 5.71 20.24
N LEU A 145 -10.48 5.05 19.14
CA LEU A 145 -9.80 3.85 18.65
C LEU A 145 -8.39 4.18 18.16
N MET A 146 -8.23 5.25 17.35
CA MET A 146 -6.93 5.65 16.81
C MET A 146 -5.89 5.99 17.89
N THR A 147 -6.33 6.60 19.00
CA THR A 147 -5.44 7.01 20.10
C THR A 147 -5.21 5.88 21.11
N SER A 148 -5.94 4.76 21.01
CA SER A 148 -5.77 3.64 21.93
C SER A 148 -4.41 2.96 21.75
N LYS A 149 -3.72 2.64 22.85
CA LYS A 149 -2.40 1.98 22.80
C LYS A 149 -2.42 0.66 22.03
N SER A 150 -3.54 -0.07 22.08
CA SER A 150 -3.74 -1.33 21.37
C SER A 150 -3.81 -1.17 19.85
N PHE A 151 -4.14 0.02 19.34
CA PHE A 151 -4.18 0.33 17.91
C PHE A 151 -2.94 1.11 17.46
N LEU A 152 -2.57 2.13 18.23
CA LEU A 152 -1.48 3.05 17.89
C LEU A 152 -0.13 2.33 17.84
N LEU A 153 0.19 1.49 18.84
CA LEU A 153 1.49 0.83 18.90
C LEU A 153 1.71 -0.16 17.72
N PRO A 154 0.78 -1.08 17.40
CA PRO A 154 0.92 -1.91 16.20
C PRO A 154 0.98 -1.10 14.90
N THR A 155 0.23 0.00 14.81
CA THR A 155 0.21 0.85 13.61
C THR A 155 1.54 1.56 13.40
N ILE A 156 2.15 2.12 14.44
CA ILE A 156 3.49 2.74 14.35
C ILE A 156 4.54 1.70 13.97
N ILE A 157 4.51 0.51 14.59
CA ILE A 157 5.42 -0.58 14.23
C ILE A 157 5.24 -0.95 12.76
N LEU A 158 4.00 -1.07 12.29
CA LEU A 158 3.70 -1.39 10.90
C LEU A 158 4.18 -0.29 9.94
N MET A 159 3.98 0.98 10.28
CA MET A 159 4.49 2.11 9.51
C MET A 159 6.01 2.09 9.40
N LEU A 160 6.73 1.87 10.51
CA LEU A 160 8.19 1.77 10.51
C LEU A 160 8.68 0.60 9.64
N VAL A 161 8.04 -0.57 9.77
CA VAL A 161 8.37 -1.74 8.94
C VAL A 161 8.14 -1.46 7.45
N PHE A 162 7.00 -0.86 7.08
CA PHE A 162 6.74 -0.48 5.69
C PHE A 162 7.73 0.56 5.20
N MET A 163 8.05 1.57 6.01
CA MET A 163 9.04 2.60 5.65
C MET A 163 10.41 1.97 5.37
N SER A 164 10.88 1.06 6.21
CA SER A 164 12.14 0.32 5.98
C SER A 164 12.08 -0.53 4.71
N ILE A 165 10.98 -1.25 4.48
CA ILE A 165 10.79 -2.06 3.27
C ILE A 165 10.80 -1.18 2.02
N PHE A 166 10.05 -0.08 2.01
CA PHE A 166 9.99 0.84 0.88
C PHE A 166 11.34 1.52 0.62
N MET A 167 12.07 1.89 1.66
CA MET A 167 13.41 2.48 1.52
C MET A 167 14.35 1.51 0.79
N VAL A 168 14.46 0.26 1.25
CA VAL A 168 15.28 -0.77 0.59
C VAL A 168 14.80 -1.03 -0.84
N TYR A 169 13.48 -1.14 -1.01
CA TYR A 169 12.86 -1.42 -2.31
C TYR A 169 13.13 -0.34 -3.37
N LEU A 170 13.16 0.93 -2.97
CA LEU A 170 13.45 2.05 -3.87
C LEU A 170 14.96 2.22 -4.09
N THR A 171 15.79 1.98 -3.08
CA THR A 171 17.25 2.17 -3.19
C THR A 171 17.91 1.11 -4.06
N ILE A 172 17.48 -0.16 -4.01
CA ILE A 172 18.11 -1.25 -4.79
C ILE A 172 18.14 -0.94 -6.30
N PRO A 173 17.02 -0.62 -6.98
CA PRO A 173 17.03 -0.29 -8.40
C PRO A 173 17.95 0.88 -8.74
N VAL A 174 17.96 1.93 -7.91
CA VAL A 174 18.81 3.10 -8.10
C VAL A 174 20.28 2.71 -8.01
N MET A 175 20.67 1.97 -6.97
CA MET A 175 22.06 1.57 -6.76
C MET A 175 22.55 0.60 -7.84
N VAL A 176 21.70 -0.34 -8.28
CA VAL A 176 22.05 -1.28 -9.35
C VAL A 176 22.20 -0.56 -10.69
N ARG A 177 21.34 0.41 -11.02
CA ARG A 177 21.39 1.14 -12.29
C ARG A 177 22.40 2.28 -12.33
N SER A 178 22.81 2.82 -11.18
CA SER A 178 23.79 3.89 -11.12
C SER A 178 25.18 3.40 -11.59
N PRO A 179 25.92 4.22 -12.35
CA PRO A 179 27.26 3.86 -12.81
C PRO A 179 28.26 3.78 -11.64
N GLU A 180 29.32 3.00 -11.83
CA GLU A 180 30.46 2.96 -10.90
C GLU A 180 31.13 4.35 -10.78
N PRO A 181 31.66 4.74 -9.60
CA PRO A 181 31.92 3.91 -8.41
C PRO A 181 30.81 3.90 -7.34
N LEU A 182 29.73 4.67 -7.51
CA LEU A 182 28.67 4.84 -6.50
C LEU A 182 27.50 3.87 -6.66
N GLY A 183 27.47 3.09 -7.75
CA GLY A 183 26.51 2.04 -8.02
C GLY A 183 27.15 0.83 -8.69
N PHE A 184 26.32 -0.15 -9.10
CA PHE A 184 26.79 -1.43 -9.66
C PHE A 184 26.81 -1.50 -11.19
N GLY A 185 26.38 -0.43 -11.90
CA GLY A 185 26.41 -0.38 -13.37
C GLY A 185 25.58 -1.45 -14.10
N GLY A 186 24.64 -2.08 -13.41
CA GLY A 186 23.79 -3.16 -13.92
C GLY A 186 22.64 -2.67 -14.81
N ASP A 187 22.02 -3.61 -15.52
CA ASP A 187 20.90 -3.37 -16.43
C ASP A 187 19.53 -3.66 -15.79
N ALA A 188 18.45 -3.66 -16.58
CA ALA A 188 17.09 -3.89 -16.05
C ALA A 188 16.94 -5.29 -15.45
N ILE A 189 17.63 -6.25 -16.05
CA ILE A 189 17.57 -7.66 -15.71
C ILE A 189 18.33 -7.90 -14.41
N ALA A 190 19.48 -7.23 -14.22
CA ALA A 190 20.22 -7.25 -12.96
C ALA A 190 19.41 -6.70 -11.77
N VAL A 191 18.63 -5.62 -11.98
CA VAL A 191 17.71 -5.13 -10.93
C VAL A 191 16.68 -6.20 -10.58
N ALA A 192 16.06 -6.81 -11.60
CA ALA A 192 15.04 -7.83 -11.40
C ALA A 192 15.59 -9.07 -10.70
N SER A 193 16.80 -9.52 -11.05
CA SER A 193 17.42 -10.70 -10.43
C SER A 193 17.70 -10.48 -8.94
N VAL A 194 18.15 -9.29 -8.55
CA VAL A 194 18.38 -8.94 -7.13
C VAL A 194 17.07 -8.83 -6.35
N GLN A 195 16.01 -8.34 -6.99
CA GLN A 195 14.72 -8.08 -6.34
C GLN A 195 13.76 -9.29 -6.35
N LEU A 196 14.00 -10.27 -7.22
CA LEU A 196 13.20 -11.48 -7.35
C LEU A 196 13.14 -12.33 -6.06
N PRO A 197 14.26 -12.66 -5.39
CA PRO A 197 14.23 -13.43 -4.14
C PRO A 197 13.38 -12.75 -3.07
N PHE A 198 13.47 -11.42 -2.96
CA PHE A 198 12.66 -10.63 -2.05
C PHE A 198 11.15 -10.79 -2.33
N MET A 199 10.76 -10.71 -3.61
CA MET A 199 9.36 -10.91 -4.02
C MET A 199 8.86 -12.33 -3.74
N ILE A 200 9.70 -13.34 -3.94
CA ILE A 200 9.35 -14.74 -3.64
C ILE A 200 9.13 -14.93 -2.14
N VAL A 201 10.01 -14.37 -1.30
CA VAL A 201 9.87 -14.44 0.17
C VAL A 201 8.61 -13.72 0.63
N LEU A 202 8.30 -12.53 0.09
CA LEU A 202 7.06 -11.82 0.38
C LEU A 202 5.81 -12.61 -0.06
N LEU A 203 5.83 -13.20 -1.25
CA LEU A 203 4.75 -14.05 -1.75
C LEU A 203 4.52 -15.24 -0.80
N VAL A 204 5.57 -15.97 -0.46
CA VAL A 204 5.47 -17.12 0.45
C VAL A 204 4.97 -16.66 1.81
N GLY A 205 5.50 -15.55 2.34
CA GLY A 205 5.11 -14.99 3.63
C GLY A 205 3.63 -14.58 3.68
N THR A 206 3.12 -13.92 2.63
CA THR A 206 1.71 -13.50 2.55
C THR A 206 0.75 -14.69 2.47
N ILE A 207 1.08 -15.71 1.67
CA ILE A 207 0.31 -16.96 1.61
C ILE A 207 0.33 -17.65 2.98
N MET A 208 1.52 -17.82 3.56
CA MET A 208 1.69 -18.54 4.82
C MET A 208 0.94 -17.84 5.96
N SER A 209 0.98 -16.50 6.01
CA SER A 209 0.26 -15.69 6.99
C SER A 209 -1.24 -15.97 6.99
N GLY A 210 -1.87 -16.08 5.80
CA GLY A 210 -3.29 -16.42 5.67
C GLY A 210 -3.66 -17.79 6.25
N PHE A 211 -2.80 -18.79 6.09
CA PHE A 211 -3.02 -20.13 6.64
C PHE A 211 -2.75 -20.21 8.15
N ILE A 212 -1.70 -19.53 8.63
CA ILE A 212 -1.27 -19.57 10.03
C ILE A 212 -2.20 -18.80 10.96
N LEU A 213 -2.85 -17.73 10.46
CA LEU A 213 -3.79 -16.94 11.27
C LEU A 213 -4.97 -17.77 11.79
N ASN A 214 -5.33 -18.85 11.09
CA ASN A 214 -6.43 -19.73 11.48
C ASN A 214 -6.00 -20.90 12.39
N LYS A 215 -4.69 -21.12 12.59
CA LYS A 215 -4.16 -22.27 13.35
C LYS A 215 -3.27 -21.91 14.54
N VAL A 216 -2.70 -20.72 14.59
CA VAL A 216 -1.66 -20.35 15.57
C VAL A 216 -2.03 -19.06 16.31
N LYS A 217 -1.90 -19.05 17.64
CA LYS A 217 -2.08 -17.82 18.44
C LYS A 217 -1.08 -16.74 17.99
N ASN A 218 -1.57 -15.50 17.85
CA ASN A 218 -0.81 -14.33 17.36
C ASN A 218 0.59 -14.18 18.01
N THR A 219 0.73 -14.49 19.30
CA THR A 219 2.00 -14.43 20.03
C THR A 219 3.08 -15.37 19.50
N LYS A 220 2.72 -16.59 19.06
CA LYS A 220 3.69 -17.55 18.50
C LYS A 220 4.13 -17.13 17.10
N LEU A 221 3.24 -16.48 16.33
CA LEU A 221 3.58 -15.95 15.00
C LEU A 221 4.61 -14.82 15.09
N MET A 222 4.43 -13.91 16.06
CA MET A 222 5.38 -12.82 16.30
C MET A 222 6.77 -13.36 16.67
N LEU A 223 6.84 -14.41 17.49
CA LEU A 223 8.11 -15.03 17.89
C LEU A 223 8.84 -15.67 16.71
N ILE A 224 8.11 -16.37 15.82
CA ILE A 224 8.67 -16.93 14.58
C ILE A 224 9.26 -15.82 13.70
N GLY A 225 8.55 -14.69 13.55
CA GLY A 225 9.04 -13.56 12.78
C GLY A 225 10.35 -12.99 13.33
N ILE A 226 10.46 -12.83 14.65
CA ILE A 226 11.68 -12.35 15.30
C ILE A 226 12.86 -13.31 15.03
N VAL A 227 12.65 -14.62 15.20
CA VAL A 227 13.71 -15.62 14.97
C VAL A 227 14.20 -15.60 13.51
N ILE A 228 13.27 -15.51 12.55
CA ILE A 228 13.61 -15.41 11.12
C ILE A 228 14.41 -14.15 10.84
N SER A 229 13.98 -12.99 11.37
CA SER A 229 14.70 -11.72 11.19
C SER A 229 16.10 -11.76 11.80
N THR A 230 16.23 -12.28 13.03
CA THR A 230 17.54 -12.43 13.69
C THR A 230 18.47 -13.36 12.91
N ALA A 231 17.97 -14.48 12.41
CA ALA A 231 18.75 -15.39 11.57
C ALA A 231 19.18 -14.72 10.25
N GLY A 232 18.28 -13.97 9.60
CA GLY A 232 18.59 -13.23 8.38
C GLY A 232 19.70 -12.19 8.58
N PHE A 233 19.63 -11.40 9.65
CA PHE A 233 20.69 -10.45 10.00
C PHE A 233 22.01 -11.15 10.32
N PHE A 234 21.97 -12.29 11.00
CA PHE A 234 23.18 -13.06 11.29
C PHE A 234 23.85 -13.58 10.01
N VAL A 235 23.07 -14.06 9.04
CA VAL A 235 23.59 -14.49 7.73
C VAL A 235 24.23 -13.31 6.98
N LEU A 236 23.55 -12.16 6.93
CA LEU A 236 24.10 -10.95 6.30
C LEU A 236 25.43 -10.51 6.92
N LEU A 237 25.53 -10.54 8.25
CA LEU A 237 26.78 -10.21 8.96
C LEU A 237 27.92 -11.15 8.59
N ASN A 238 27.66 -12.45 8.45
CA ASN A 238 28.68 -13.41 8.05
C ASN A 238 29.15 -13.16 6.61
N PHE A 239 28.24 -12.92 5.66
CA PHE A 239 28.62 -12.62 4.28
C PHE A 239 29.40 -11.31 4.16
N HIS A 240 28.99 -10.25 4.87
CA HIS A 240 29.74 -8.99 4.90
C HIS A 240 31.14 -9.15 5.51
N SER A 241 31.30 -10.02 6.51
CA SER A 241 32.61 -10.30 7.12
C SER A 241 33.55 -11.13 6.23
N THR A 242 33.04 -11.74 5.16
CA THR A 242 33.85 -12.57 4.25
C THR A 242 34.37 -11.76 3.04
N GLU A 243 33.96 -10.50 2.92
CA GLU A 243 34.26 -9.60 1.79
C GLU A 243 35.28 -8.49 2.13
N ASN A 244 35.84 -8.51 3.36
CA ASN A 244 37.00 -7.72 3.80
C ASN A 244 38.25 -8.60 3.89
#